data_AF-A0A354IT07-F1
#
_entry.id   AF-A0A354IT07-F1
#
_cell.length_a   1.000
_cell.length_b   1.000
_cell.length_c   1.000
_cell.angle_alpha   90.00
_cell.angle_beta   90.00
_cell.angle_gamma   90.00
#
_symmetry.space_group_name_H-M   'P 1'
#
loop_
_entity.id
_entity.type
_entity.pdbx_description
1 polymer ?
#
loop_
_entity_poly.entity_id
_entity_poly.type
_entity_poly.pdbx_seq_one_letter_code
_entity_poly.pdbx_strand_id
1 'polypeptide(L)'
;ATVGAERRILHVSSGAGRSAYPGWSVYCATKAALDRHAEAVLLDGDATVRVCSLAPGVIDTGMQAEIRATGEDRFPLRERFVQLKEQGDLSSPEDCARKLVAYLLADGFGSQAVADLREV
;
A
#
# COMPACT_ATOMS: atom_id res chain seq x y z
N ALA A 1 20.93 11.19 -27.88
CA ALA A 1 21.16 10.57 -26.56
C ALA A 1 20.32 9.32 -26.49
N THR A 2 20.89 8.17 -26.11
CA THR A 2 20.10 6.96 -25.82
C THR A 2 19.17 7.27 -24.66
N VAL A 3 17.87 7.32 -24.91
CA VAL A 3 16.86 7.39 -23.87
C VAL A 3 17.05 6.15 -23.00
N GLY A 4 17.33 6.34 -21.71
CA GLY A 4 17.47 5.22 -20.78
C GLY A 4 16.19 4.39 -20.74
N ALA A 5 16.30 3.08 -20.53
CA ALA A 5 15.14 2.22 -20.38
C ALA A 5 14.26 2.69 -19.21
N GLU A 6 12.94 2.59 -19.36
CA GLU A 6 11.98 2.94 -18.31
C GLU A 6 12.18 2.06 -17.08
N ARG A 7 12.14 2.67 -15.89
CA ARG A 7 12.22 2.01 -14.60
C ARG A 7 10.93 2.26 -13.84
N ARG A 8 10.29 1.19 -13.39
CA ARG A 8 9.04 1.26 -12.62
C ARG A 8 9.28 0.77 -11.19
N ILE A 9 8.88 1.56 -10.21
CA ILE A 9 9.00 1.25 -8.78
C ILE A 9 7.62 1.28 -8.15
N LEU A 10 7.15 0.16 -7.63
CA LEU A 10 5.91 0.09 -6.87
C LEU A 10 6.22 -0.25 -5.42
N HIS A 11 5.89 0.68 -4.52
CA HIS A 11 5.91 0.40 -3.08
C HIS A 11 4.57 -0.19 -2.66
N VAL A 12 4.61 -1.30 -1.93
CA VAL A 12 3.42 -1.86 -1.25
C VAL A 12 3.19 -1.06 0.03
N SER A 13 2.37 -0.01 -0.07
CA SER A 13 2.05 0.91 1.03
C SER A 13 0.88 0.38 1.88
N SER A 14 0.24 1.27 2.62
CA SER A 14 -0.95 0.99 3.44
C SER A 14 -1.70 2.29 3.73
N GLY A 15 -3.00 2.21 3.98
CA GLY A 15 -3.75 3.32 4.58
C GLY A 15 -3.15 3.79 5.92
N ALA A 16 -2.39 2.93 6.62
CA ALA A 16 -1.64 3.30 7.82
C ALA A 16 -0.49 4.30 7.57
N GLY A 17 -0.04 4.47 6.32
CA GLY A 17 0.90 5.56 5.98
C GLY A 17 0.24 6.94 5.95
N ARG A 18 -1.10 6.99 5.93
CA ARG A 18 -1.91 8.21 5.76
C ARG A 18 -2.87 8.46 6.93
N SER A 19 -2.98 7.51 7.85
CA SER A 19 -3.81 7.59 9.05
C SER A 19 -3.09 6.93 10.22
N ALA A 20 -3.14 7.55 11.39
CA ALA A 20 -2.50 7.01 12.59
C ALA A 20 -3.36 5.93 13.24
N TYR A 21 -2.72 4.85 13.70
CA TYR A 21 -3.35 3.75 14.42
C TYR A 21 -2.64 3.54 15.77
N PRO A 22 -3.37 3.49 16.91
CA PRO A 22 -2.78 3.14 18.20
C PRO A 22 -2.15 1.74 18.13
N GLY A 23 -0.98 1.57 18.76
CA GLY A 23 -0.21 0.33 18.72
C GLY A 23 0.65 0.12 17.47
N TRP A 24 0.54 0.97 16.43
CA TRP A 24 1.21 0.79 15.14
C TRP A 24 2.17 1.94 14.78
N SER A 25 2.78 2.62 15.77
CA SER A 25 3.62 3.81 15.52
C SER A 25 4.69 3.59 14.45
N VAL A 26 5.49 2.53 14.58
CA VAL A 26 6.56 2.18 13.64
C VAL A 26 6.00 1.80 12.26
N TYR A 27 4.89 1.06 12.23
CA TYR A 27 4.25 0.67 10.98
C TYR A 27 3.71 1.88 10.22
N CYS A 28 3.03 2.80 10.91
CA CYS A 28 2.53 4.03 10.31
C CYS A 28 3.68 4.90 9.78
N ALA A 29 4.72 5.10 10.60
CA ALA A 29 5.88 5.91 10.22
C ALA A 29 6.60 5.37 8.98
N THR A 30 6.84 4.06 8.92
CA THR A 30 7.53 3.43 7.80
C THR A 30 6.69 3.41 6.53
N LYS A 31 5.37 3.23 6.62
CA LYS A 31 4.48 3.34 5.45
C LYS A 31 4.35 4.78 4.95
N ALA A 32 4.32 5.76 5.85
CA ALA A 32 4.37 7.18 5.47
C ALA A 32 5.68 7.55 4.75
N ALA A 33 6.81 6.94 5.16
CA ALA A 33 8.09 7.15 4.50
C ALA A 33 8.10 6.66 3.04
N LEU A 34 7.40 5.56 2.72
CA LEU A 34 7.25 5.09 1.34
C LEU A 34 6.49 6.11 0.47
N ASP A 35 5.41 6.68 1.02
CA ASP A 35 4.62 7.71 0.34
C ASP A 35 5.49 8.95 0.04
N ARG A 36 6.25 9.44 1.04
CA ARG A 36 7.18 10.58 0.87
C ARG A 36 8.32 10.29 -0.10
N HIS A 37 8.84 9.06 -0.10
CA HIS A 37 9.87 8.64 -1.04
C HIS A 37 9.35 8.68 -2.49
N ALA A 38 8.14 8.17 -2.75
CA ALA A 38 7.56 8.21 -4.09
C ALA A 38 7.33 9.65 -4.59
N GLU A 39 6.84 10.53 -3.70
CA GLU A 39 6.67 11.96 -4.02
C GLU A 39 8.02 12.62 -4.37
N ALA A 40 9.06 12.40 -3.56
CA ALA A 40 10.39 12.97 -3.81
C ALA A 40 10.97 12.50 -5.16
N VAL A 41 10.89 11.21 -5.46
CA VAL A 41 11.40 10.66 -6.73
C VAL A 41 10.67 11.23 -7.94
N LEU A 42 9.35 11.50 -7.87
CA LEU A 42 8.67 12.18 -8.98
C LEU A 42 9.10 13.65 -9.12
N LEU A 43 9.38 14.33 -8.00
CA LEU A 43 9.85 15.72 -8.00
C LEU A 43 11.27 15.87 -8.56
N ASP A 44 12.12 14.82 -8.48
CA ASP A 44 13.44 14.79 -9.10
C ASP A 44 13.38 14.92 -10.64
N GLY A 45 12.23 14.62 -11.26
CA GLY A 45 11.96 14.94 -12.66
C GLY A 45 12.64 14.04 -13.70
N ASP A 46 13.16 12.87 -13.31
CA ASP A 46 13.69 11.90 -14.26
C ASP A 46 12.56 11.23 -15.06
N ALA A 47 12.43 11.62 -16.33
CA ALA A 47 11.40 11.10 -17.24
C ALA A 47 11.51 9.58 -17.52
N THR A 48 12.62 8.93 -17.15
CA THR A 48 12.79 7.48 -17.27
C THR A 48 12.35 6.71 -16.04
N VAL A 49 11.95 7.39 -14.95
CA VAL A 49 11.51 6.76 -13.70
C VAL A 49 10.02 7.00 -13.49
N ARG A 50 9.29 5.91 -13.25
CA ARG A 50 7.90 5.91 -12.80
C ARG A 50 7.85 5.30 -11.39
N VAL A 51 7.18 5.95 -10.46
CA VAL A 51 7.04 5.43 -9.10
C VAL A 51 5.63 5.66 -8.57
N CYS A 52 5.13 4.69 -7.81
CA CYS A 52 3.88 4.83 -7.05
C CYS A 52 3.98 4.08 -5.72
N SER A 53 3.53 4.72 -4.65
CA SER A 53 3.28 4.13 -3.35
C SER A 53 1.81 3.78 -3.22
N LEU A 54 1.51 2.49 -3.35
CA LEU A 54 0.16 1.99 -3.58
C LEU A 54 -0.35 1.23 -2.36
N ALA A 55 -1.43 1.70 -1.76
CA ALA A 55 -2.09 1.00 -0.66
C ALA A 55 -2.97 -0.13 -1.23
N PRO A 56 -2.74 -1.41 -0.89
CA PRO A 56 -3.48 -2.53 -1.47
C PRO A 56 -4.89 -2.73 -0.89
N GLY A 57 -5.23 -2.04 0.20
CA GLY A 57 -6.43 -2.33 1.01
C GLY A 57 -6.16 -3.35 2.12
N VAL A 58 -7.22 -3.96 2.65
CA VAL A 58 -7.13 -4.99 3.71
C VAL A 58 -7.23 -6.37 3.08
N ILE A 59 -6.17 -7.16 3.20
CA ILE A 59 -6.00 -8.43 2.49
C ILE A 59 -6.02 -9.59 3.48
N ASP A 60 -6.68 -10.70 3.14
CA ASP A 60 -6.76 -11.90 3.97
C ASP A 60 -5.44 -12.68 3.96
N THR A 61 -4.44 -12.13 4.65
CA THR A 61 -3.08 -12.69 4.80
C THR A 61 -2.81 -13.11 6.25
N GLY A 62 -1.67 -13.76 6.46
CA GLY A 62 -1.15 -14.06 7.80
C GLY A 62 -0.98 -12.81 8.68
N MET A 63 -0.52 -11.67 8.12
CA MET A 63 -0.40 -10.41 8.85
C MET A 63 -1.76 -9.96 9.41
N GLN A 64 -2.80 -10.01 8.60
CA GLN A 64 -4.12 -9.60 9.04
C GLN A 64 -4.73 -10.62 10.04
N ALA A 65 -4.39 -11.91 9.93
CA ALA A 65 -4.74 -12.90 10.95
C ALA A 65 -4.06 -12.61 12.30
N GLU A 66 -2.78 -12.22 12.30
CA GLU A 66 -2.03 -11.83 13.50
C GLU A 66 -2.64 -10.58 14.17
N ILE A 67 -3.08 -9.61 13.38
CA ILE A 67 -3.79 -8.42 13.89
C ILE A 67 -5.06 -8.82 14.64
N ARG A 68 -5.88 -9.72 14.08
CA ARG A 68 -7.10 -10.21 14.75
C ARG A 68 -6.81 -11.05 16.01
N ALA A 69 -5.64 -11.68 16.07
CA ALA A 69 -5.19 -12.47 17.22
C ALA A 69 -4.51 -11.61 18.31
N THR A 70 -4.21 -10.34 18.03
CA THR A 70 -3.59 -9.42 18.98
C THR A 70 -4.62 -8.95 20.01
N GLY A 71 -4.27 -8.97 21.30
CA GLY A 71 -5.13 -8.45 22.37
C GLY A 71 -5.46 -6.96 22.20
N GLU A 72 -6.67 -6.57 22.60
CA GLU A 72 -7.19 -5.19 22.48
C GLU A 72 -6.38 -4.17 23.30
N ASP A 73 -5.70 -4.62 24.36
CA ASP A 73 -4.77 -3.82 25.15
C ASP A 73 -3.59 -3.31 24.32
N ARG A 74 -3.14 -4.11 23.35
CA ARG A 74 -2.03 -3.75 22.44
C ARG A 74 -2.52 -3.13 21.14
N PHE A 75 -3.70 -3.52 20.68
CA PHE A 75 -4.31 -2.99 19.46
C PHE A 75 -5.81 -2.73 19.66
N PRO A 76 -6.19 -1.53 20.14
CA PRO A 76 -7.58 -1.20 20.46
C PRO A 76 -8.55 -1.27 19.28
N LEU A 77 -8.04 -1.25 18.04
CA LEU A 77 -8.84 -1.32 16.82
C LEU A 77 -9.03 -2.74 16.28
N ARG A 78 -8.62 -3.77 17.03
CA ARG A 78 -8.72 -5.19 16.65
C ARG A 78 -10.11 -5.57 16.13
N GLU A 79 -11.17 -5.18 16.83
CA GLU A 79 -12.55 -5.55 16.53
C GLU A 79 -12.96 -5.16 15.10
N ARG A 80 -12.50 -4.01 14.61
CA ARG A 80 -12.72 -3.58 13.21
C ARG A 80 -12.19 -4.60 12.21
N PHE A 81 -11.02 -5.20 12.46
CA PHE A 81 -10.41 -6.18 11.55
C PHE A 81 -11.07 -7.56 11.66
N VAL A 82 -11.61 -7.90 12.83
CA VAL A 82 -12.45 -9.10 13.01
C VAL A 82 -13.72 -8.96 12.16
N GLN A 83 -14.41 -7.84 12.26
CA GLN A 83 -15.64 -7.57 11.50
C GLN A 83 -15.41 -7.64 9.99
N LEU A 84 -14.31 -7.06 9.48
CA LEU A 84 -13.97 -7.15 8.05
C LEU A 84 -13.83 -8.61 7.57
N LYS A 85 -13.31 -9.51 8.41
CA LYS A 85 -13.22 -10.94 8.07
C LYS A 85 -14.59 -11.62 8.08
N GLU A 86 -15.37 -11.36 9.11
CA GLU A 86 -16.69 -11.99 9.29
C GLU A 86 -17.68 -11.55 8.22
N GLN A 87 -17.57 -10.31 7.75
CA GLN A 87 -18.40 -9.74 6.68
C GLN A 87 -17.92 -10.13 5.27
N GLY A 88 -16.73 -10.73 5.15
CA GLY A 88 -16.16 -11.10 3.84
C GLY A 88 -15.57 -9.93 3.05
N ASP A 89 -15.27 -8.81 3.72
CA ASP A 89 -14.76 -7.57 3.09
C ASP A 89 -13.24 -7.58 2.82
N LEU A 90 -12.57 -8.70 3.09
CA LEU A 90 -11.15 -8.87 2.80
C LEU A 90 -10.94 -9.36 1.37
N SER A 91 -10.03 -8.71 0.65
CA SER A 91 -9.59 -9.22 -0.65
C SER A 91 -8.65 -10.41 -0.50
N SER A 92 -8.66 -11.33 -1.47
CA SER A 92 -7.70 -12.43 -1.53
C SER A 92 -6.29 -11.92 -1.87
N PRO A 93 -5.22 -12.59 -1.42
CA PRO A 93 -3.85 -12.30 -1.84
C PRO A 93 -3.66 -12.38 -3.35
N GLU A 94 -4.29 -13.36 -4.01
CA GLU A 94 -4.20 -13.60 -5.44
C GLU A 94 -4.84 -12.45 -6.25
N ASP A 95 -6.02 -11.99 -5.84
CA ASP A 95 -6.67 -10.84 -6.49
C ASP A 95 -5.87 -9.56 -6.28
N CYS A 96 -5.34 -9.35 -5.07
CA CYS A 96 -4.46 -8.23 -4.79
C CYS A 96 -3.23 -8.24 -5.69
N ALA A 97 -2.52 -9.37 -5.77
CA ALA A 97 -1.33 -9.53 -6.61
C ALA A 97 -1.64 -9.26 -8.10
N ARG A 98 -2.73 -9.83 -8.62
CA ARG A 98 -3.18 -9.60 -10.00
C ARG A 98 -3.44 -8.12 -10.28
N LYS A 99 -4.13 -7.42 -9.37
CA LYS A 99 -4.42 -5.98 -9.51
C LYS A 99 -3.15 -5.13 -9.40
N LEU A 100 -2.25 -5.44 -8.47
CA LEU A 100 -0.96 -4.74 -8.32
C LEU A 100 -0.10 -4.86 -9.59
N VAL A 101 0.00 -6.06 -10.16
CA VAL A 101 0.76 -6.29 -11.41
C VAL A 101 0.09 -5.57 -12.58
N ALA A 102 -1.23 -5.64 -12.71
CA ALA A 102 -1.96 -4.93 -13.76
C ALA A 102 -1.74 -3.42 -13.68
N TYR A 103 -1.81 -2.84 -12.47
CA TYR A 103 -1.55 -1.42 -12.25
C TYR A 103 -0.10 -1.03 -12.55
N LEU A 104 0.88 -1.83 -12.09
CA LEU A 104 2.30 -1.61 -12.36
C LEU A 104 2.61 -1.60 -13.86
N LEU A 105 1.94 -2.44 -14.65
CA LEU A 105 2.19 -2.59 -16.09
C LEU A 105 1.34 -1.66 -16.95
N ALA A 106 0.35 -0.97 -16.39
CA ALA A 106 -0.47 -0.01 -17.13
C ALA A 106 0.36 1.19 -17.65
N ASP A 107 -0.02 1.74 -18.79
CA ASP A 107 0.67 2.89 -19.41
C ASP A 107 0.64 4.16 -18.52
N GLY A 108 -0.41 4.30 -17.71
CA GLY A 108 -0.59 5.43 -16.78
C GLY A 108 0.14 5.29 -15.45
N PHE A 109 0.92 4.23 -15.24
CA PHE A 109 1.62 3.98 -13.97
C PHE A 109 2.57 5.14 -13.60
N GLY A 110 2.54 5.54 -12.34
CA GLY A 110 3.37 6.64 -11.82
C GLY A 110 2.89 8.04 -12.17
N SER A 111 1.66 8.19 -12.69
CA SER A 111 0.98 9.49 -12.81
C SER A 111 0.61 10.10 -11.45
N GLN A 112 0.48 9.27 -10.42
CA GLN A 112 0.30 9.67 -9.03
C GLN A 112 1.37 8.99 -8.16
N ALA A 113 2.04 9.77 -7.31
CA ALA A 113 3.02 9.23 -6.36
C ALA A 113 2.39 8.32 -5.31
N VAL A 114 1.13 8.58 -4.94
CA VAL A 114 0.45 7.98 -3.79
C VAL A 114 -0.98 7.65 -4.23
N ALA A 115 -1.35 6.37 -4.18
CA ALA A 115 -2.66 5.90 -4.64
C ALA A 115 -3.22 4.77 -3.76
N ASP A 116 -4.52 4.46 -3.89
CA ASP A 116 -5.18 3.32 -3.27
C ASP A 116 -5.69 2.37 -4.36
N LEU A 117 -5.37 1.08 -4.24
CA LEU A 117 -5.72 0.06 -5.23
C LEU A 117 -7.24 -0.11 -5.42
N ARG A 118 -8.05 0.39 -4.48
CA ARG A 118 -9.51 0.36 -4.56
C ARG A 118 -10.09 1.50 -5.40
N GLU A 119 -9.28 2.51 -5.72
CA GLU A 119 -9.68 3.75 -6.39
C GLU A 119 -9.11 3.88 -7.82
N VAL A 120 -8.25 2.93 -8.24
CA VAL A 120 -7.52 2.95 -9.50
C VAL A 120 -7.80 1.75 -10.40
#